data_AF-A0A075AEF8-F1
#
_entry.id   AF-A0A075AEF8-F1
#
_cell.length_a   1.000
_cell.length_b   1.000
_cell.length_c   1.000
_cell.angle_alpha   90.00
_cell.angle_beta   90.00
_cell.angle_gamma   90.00
#
_symmetry.space_group_name_H-M   'P 1'
#
loop_
_entity.id
_entity.type
_entity.pdbx_description
1 polymer ?
#
loop_
_entity_poly.entity_id
_entity_poly.type
_entity_poly.pdbx_seq_one_letter_code
_entity_poly.pdbx_strand_id
1 'polypeptide(L)'
;MLVVAIDNNYTRLLLLEHNAQVYGVSHNILPVCGDAVSIIGSLRSSNVPVSDPSSSAQPSAAGSASNEDCFPEAALDVVRVAQPQGFSPTVVDVIFLSPPWGGPGYSGVVLPPGSSSWNKRKRRHWFQSSGDAVEPTKNLEDIPLLLPALRSASHICHRILVYLPRSCSIGQMLRLSWPSDECDCRMCGQYRAVSLEEYLVRGRRVALGLHIGMVLE
;
A
#
# COMPACT_ATOMS: atom_id res chain seq x y z
N MET A 1 -9.04 -17.07 6.29
CA MET A 1 -8.88 -15.72 5.69
C MET A 1 -8.55 -15.93 4.22
N LEU A 2 -9.35 -15.37 3.31
CA LEU A 2 -9.09 -15.49 1.87
C LEU A 2 -8.06 -14.43 1.44
N VAL A 3 -7.09 -14.83 0.62
CA VAL A 3 -6.08 -13.95 0.04
C VAL A 3 -6.25 -13.93 -1.48
N VAL A 4 -6.52 -12.77 -2.04
CA VAL A 4 -6.50 -12.57 -3.50
C VAL A 4 -5.09 -12.17 -3.91
N ALA A 5 -4.38 -13.06 -4.59
CA ALA A 5 -2.99 -12.84 -5.01
C ALA A 5 -2.93 -12.44 -6.48
N ILE A 6 -2.51 -11.20 -6.75
CA ILE A 6 -2.45 -10.65 -8.11
C ILE A 6 -0.99 -10.53 -8.55
N ASP A 7 -0.66 -11.12 -9.70
CA ASP A 7 0.64 -10.92 -10.37
C ASP A 7 0.41 -10.87 -11.88
N ASN A 8 1.19 -10.05 -12.59
CA ASN A 8 1.09 -9.94 -14.04
C ASN A 8 1.86 -11.06 -14.77
N ASN A 9 2.61 -11.88 -14.04
CA ASN A 9 3.40 -12.97 -14.58
C ASN A 9 2.83 -14.32 -14.15
N TYR A 10 2.28 -15.05 -15.13
CA TYR A 10 1.69 -16.37 -14.92
C TYR A 10 2.67 -17.38 -14.30
N THR A 11 3.95 -17.37 -14.68
CA THR A 11 4.97 -18.25 -14.11
C THR A 11 5.17 -17.99 -12.61
N ARG A 12 5.08 -16.73 -12.17
CA ARG A 12 5.16 -16.39 -10.73
C ARG A 12 3.94 -16.90 -9.96
N LEU A 13 2.76 -16.94 -10.58
CA LEU A 13 1.57 -17.52 -9.99
C LEU A 13 1.64 -19.04 -9.87
N LEU A 14 2.23 -19.74 -10.86
CA LEU A 14 2.49 -21.18 -10.74
C LEU A 14 3.43 -21.49 -9.57
N LEU A 15 4.48 -20.67 -9.39
CA LEU A 15 5.39 -20.78 -8.25
C LEU A 15 4.69 -20.48 -6.92
N LEU A 16 3.81 -19.46 -6.90
CA LEU A 16 2.98 -19.16 -5.74
C LEU A 16 2.10 -20.34 -5.36
N GLU A 17 1.41 -20.95 -6.33
CA GLU A 17 0.51 -22.07 -6.10
C GLU A 17 1.27 -23.30 -5.56
N HIS A 18 2.40 -23.65 -6.18
CA HIS A 18 3.26 -24.73 -5.68
C HIS A 18 3.72 -24.47 -4.24
N ASN A 19 4.21 -23.26 -3.94
CA ASN A 19 4.61 -22.89 -2.59
C ASN A 19 3.43 -22.97 -1.62
N ALA A 20 2.27 -22.47 -2.00
CA ALA A 20 1.06 -22.50 -1.18
C ALA A 20 0.62 -23.94 -0.85
N GLN A 21 0.79 -24.88 -1.79
CA GLN A 21 0.56 -26.31 -1.56
C GLN A 21 1.56 -26.87 -0.53
N VAL A 22 2.85 -26.55 -0.67
CA VAL A 22 3.91 -26.97 0.28
C VAL A 22 3.62 -26.48 1.70
N TYR A 23 3.12 -25.24 1.84
CA TYR A 23 2.75 -24.66 3.15
C TYR A 23 1.33 -25.04 3.61
N GLY A 24 0.56 -25.81 2.83
CA GLY A 24 -0.80 -26.25 3.20
C GLY A 24 -1.87 -25.14 3.20
N VAL A 25 -1.62 -24.01 2.55
CA VAL A 25 -2.49 -22.81 2.56
C VAL A 25 -3.13 -22.50 1.22
N SER A 26 -2.95 -23.36 0.20
CA SER A 26 -3.49 -23.16 -1.15
C SER A 26 -5.00 -22.90 -1.20
N HIS A 27 -5.77 -23.56 -0.33
CA HIS A 27 -7.23 -23.38 -0.22
C HIS A 27 -7.67 -21.97 0.21
N ASN A 28 -6.75 -21.16 0.77
CA ASN A 28 -7.01 -19.80 1.21
C ASN A 28 -6.52 -18.75 0.20
N ILE A 29 -5.94 -19.16 -0.94
CA ILE A 29 -5.33 -18.24 -1.90
C ILE A 29 -6.05 -18.35 -3.25
N LEU A 30 -6.54 -17.22 -3.74
CA LEU A 30 -7.10 -17.06 -5.07
C LEU A 30 -6.06 -16.35 -5.98
N PRO A 31 -5.31 -17.08 -6.81
CA PRO A 31 -4.36 -16.47 -7.75
C PRO A 31 -5.11 -15.83 -8.93
N VAL A 32 -4.75 -14.59 -9.27
CA VAL A 32 -5.31 -13.84 -10.40
C VAL A 32 -4.17 -13.29 -11.24
N CYS A 33 -4.13 -13.70 -12.51
CA CYS A 33 -3.14 -13.22 -13.47
C CYS A 33 -3.63 -11.93 -14.13
N GLY A 34 -2.92 -10.82 -13.96
CA GLY A 34 -3.24 -9.58 -14.66
C GLY A 34 -2.58 -8.34 -14.07
N ASP A 35 -2.94 -7.19 -14.64
CA ASP A 35 -2.47 -5.91 -14.15
C ASP A 35 -3.17 -5.52 -12.84
N ALA A 36 -2.39 -5.29 -11.80
CA ALA A 36 -2.92 -5.00 -10.46
C ALA A 36 -3.76 -3.72 -10.44
N VAL A 37 -3.34 -2.67 -11.16
CA VAL A 37 -4.06 -1.38 -11.20
C VAL A 37 -5.46 -1.59 -11.79
N SER A 38 -5.53 -2.31 -12.90
CA SER A 38 -6.77 -2.64 -13.60
C SER A 38 -7.70 -3.51 -12.75
N ILE A 39 -7.18 -4.58 -12.14
CA ILE A 39 -7.98 -5.50 -11.31
C ILE A 39 -8.53 -4.78 -10.08
N ILE A 40 -7.68 -4.05 -9.34
CA ILE A 40 -8.10 -3.26 -8.17
C ILE A 40 -9.13 -2.20 -8.58
N GLY A 41 -8.93 -1.55 -9.73
CA GLY A 41 -9.89 -0.61 -10.29
C GLY A 41 -11.24 -1.25 -10.62
N SER A 42 -11.27 -2.46 -11.18
CA SER A 42 -12.50 -3.19 -11.48
C SER A 42 -13.27 -3.59 -10.22
N LEU A 43 -12.58 -3.93 -9.12
CA LEU A 43 -13.23 -4.26 -7.84
C LEU A 43 -14.06 -3.10 -7.29
N ARG A 44 -13.69 -1.85 -7.59
CA ARG A 44 -14.48 -0.66 -7.24
C ARG A 44 -15.82 -0.60 -7.97
N SER A 45 -15.85 -1.00 -9.24
CA SER A 45 -17.02 -0.88 -10.12
C SER A 45 -18.08 -1.96 -9.85
N SER A 46 -17.69 -3.08 -9.25
CA SER A 46 -18.58 -4.15 -8.82
C SER A 46 -19.22 -3.84 -7.47
N ASN A 47 -19.94 -2.72 -7.37
CA ASN A 47 -21.11 -2.69 -6.49
C ASN A 47 -22.17 -3.53 -7.19
N VAL A 48 -22.14 -4.85 -6.99
CA VAL A 48 -23.28 -5.68 -7.35
C VAL A 48 -24.43 -5.20 -6.48
N PRO A 49 -25.53 -4.66 -7.04
CA PRO A 49 -26.71 -4.43 -6.25
C PRO A 49 -27.15 -5.80 -5.75
N VAL A 50 -26.98 -6.03 -4.44
CA VAL A 50 -27.67 -7.11 -3.75
C VAL A 50 -29.15 -6.79 -3.95
N SER A 51 -29.75 -7.46 -4.93
CA SER A 51 -31.16 -7.32 -5.21
C SER A 51 -31.87 -8.11 -4.12
N ASP A 52 -32.14 -7.46 -2.99
CA ASP A 52 -33.09 -7.97 -2.02
C ASP A 52 -34.44 -8.08 -2.76
N PRO A 53 -35.04 -9.28 -2.91
CA PRO A 53 -36.32 -9.43 -3.58
C PRO A 53 -37.52 -8.98 -2.74
N SER A 54 -37.33 -8.11 -1.75
CA SER A 54 -38.40 -7.74 -0.82
C SER A 54 -38.17 -6.38 -0.17
N SER A 55 -38.58 -5.30 -0.83
CA SER A 55 -39.15 -4.14 -0.13
C SER A 55 -39.86 -3.20 -1.10
N SER A 56 -41.18 -3.32 -1.10
CA SER A 56 -42.12 -2.38 -1.69
C SER A 56 -42.00 -0.96 -1.11
N ALA A 57 -42.31 0.02 -1.96
CA ALA A 57 -42.33 1.46 -1.76
C ALA A 57 -43.09 1.98 -0.51
N GLN A 58 -42.66 3.13 0.05
CA GLN A 58 -43.40 4.41 -0.02
C GLN A 58 -42.62 5.62 0.57
N PRO A 59 -42.95 6.89 0.20
CA PRO A 59 -42.18 8.11 0.49
C PRO A 59 -42.84 9.10 1.47
N SER A 60 -42.05 9.96 2.14
CA SER A 60 -42.53 11.18 2.83
C SER A 60 -41.41 12.21 3.07
N ALA A 61 -41.82 13.47 3.25
CA ALA A 61 -41.15 14.70 2.83
C ALA A 61 -40.59 15.60 3.96
N ALA A 62 -39.60 16.43 3.59
CA ALA A 62 -39.34 17.87 3.86
C ALA A 62 -39.37 18.53 5.27
N GLY A 63 -38.36 19.39 5.51
CA GLY A 63 -38.32 20.56 6.44
C GLY A 63 -36.89 20.89 6.95
N SER A 64 -36.11 21.84 6.38
CA SER A 64 -35.98 23.30 6.69
C SER A 64 -35.57 23.63 8.14
N ALA A 65 -34.73 24.60 8.55
CA ALA A 65 -33.64 25.46 8.04
C ALA A 65 -33.10 26.32 9.24
N SER A 66 -31.98 27.06 9.07
CA SER A 66 -31.45 28.23 9.84
C SER A 66 -30.54 27.99 11.07
N ASN A 67 -29.53 28.79 11.48
CA ASN A 67 -28.57 29.77 10.88
C ASN A 67 -27.60 30.24 12.01
N GLU A 68 -26.35 30.59 11.64
CA GLU A 68 -25.42 31.61 12.24
C GLU A 68 -24.52 31.36 13.49
N ASP A 69 -23.22 31.26 13.19
CA ASP A 69 -21.99 31.93 13.69
C ASP A 69 -21.75 32.31 15.17
N CYS A 70 -20.59 31.88 15.72
CA CYS A 70 -19.62 32.73 16.44
C CYS A 70 -18.28 31.98 16.73
N PHE A 71 -17.14 32.53 16.28
CA PHE A 71 -15.78 32.31 16.83
C PHE A 71 -15.37 33.63 17.53
N PRO A 72 -14.40 33.69 18.48
CA PRO A 72 -13.19 32.86 18.57
C PRO A 72 -12.70 32.52 20.00
N GLU A 73 -11.77 31.55 20.15
CA GLU A 73 -10.56 31.76 20.96
C GLU A 73 -9.54 30.62 20.79
N ALA A 74 -8.26 31.00 20.73
CA ALA A 74 -7.14 30.14 20.43
C ALA A 74 -6.74 29.28 21.64
N ALA A 75 -6.81 27.96 21.47
CA ALA A 75 -6.05 27.01 22.25
C ALA A 75 -5.36 26.06 21.27
N LEU A 76 -4.05 25.88 21.44
CA LEU A 76 -3.24 24.88 20.73
C LEU A 76 -3.69 23.48 21.16
N ASP A 77 -4.76 23.00 20.54
CA ASP A 77 -5.20 21.63 20.67
C ASP A 77 -4.27 20.74 19.85
N VAL A 78 -3.53 19.89 20.58
CA VAL A 78 -3.03 18.64 20.01
C VAL A 78 -4.25 17.94 19.44
N VAL A 79 -4.38 17.94 18.11
CA VAL A 79 -5.44 17.23 17.39
C VAL A 79 -5.31 15.76 17.76
N ARG A 80 -6.04 15.34 18.79
CA ARG A 80 -6.48 13.96 18.93
C ARG A 80 -7.35 13.73 17.72
N VAL A 81 -6.77 13.11 16.70
CA VAL A 81 -7.50 12.61 15.53
C VAL A 81 -8.60 11.74 16.12
N ALA A 82 -9.83 12.25 16.09
CA ALA A 82 -11.00 11.51 16.51
C ALA A 82 -11.03 10.21 15.71
N GLN A 83 -11.14 9.08 16.39
CA GLN A 83 -11.40 7.79 15.75
C GLN A 83 -12.56 7.98 14.76
N PRO A 84 -12.38 7.71 13.46
CA PRO A 84 -13.48 7.74 12.52
C PRO A 84 -14.44 6.61 12.89
N GLN A 85 -15.53 6.98 13.56
CA GLN A 85 -16.65 6.11 13.86
C GLN A 85 -17.35 5.77 12.53
N GLY A 86 -17.31 4.49 12.16
CA GLY A 86 -18.16 3.91 11.11
C GLY A 86 -17.65 4.07 9.68
N PHE A 87 -16.59 3.33 9.31
CA PHE A 87 -16.30 3.11 7.90
C PHE A 87 -17.32 2.12 7.31
N SER A 88 -17.87 2.44 6.13
CA SER A 88 -18.70 1.48 5.38
C SER A 88 -17.90 0.21 5.08
N PRO A 89 -18.50 -0.99 5.16
CA PRO A 89 -17.80 -2.24 4.89
C PRO A 89 -17.21 -2.20 3.47
N THR A 90 -15.89 -2.26 3.38
CA THR A 90 -15.19 -2.39 2.12
C THR A 90 -15.19 -3.85 1.67
N VAL A 91 -15.18 -4.10 0.36
CA VAL A 91 -15.05 -5.46 -0.19
C VAL A 91 -13.73 -6.11 0.22
N VAL A 92 -12.71 -5.30 0.52
CA VAL A 92 -11.37 -5.74 0.92
C VAL A 92 -10.97 -5.08 2.24
N ASP A 93 -10.61 -5.89 3.23
CA ASP A 93 -10.22 -5.41 4.56
C ASP A 93 -8.82 -4.77 4.58
N VAL A 94 -7.87 -5.39 3.85
CA VAL A 94 -6.45 -5.01 3.83
C VAL A 94 -5.89 -5.22 2.43
N ILE A 95 -5.09 -4.27 1.95
CA ILE A 95 -4.30 -4.40 0.72
C ILE A 95 -2.82 -4.40 1.05
N PHE A 96 -2.10 -5.40 0.55
CA PHE A 96 -0.64 -5.44 0.59
C PHE A 96 -0.06 -5.14 -0.79
N LEU A 97 0.85 -4.16 -0.88
CA LEU A 97 1.51 -3.74 -2.11
C LEU A 97 3.01 -4.00 -2.03
N SER A 98 3.53 -4.83 -2.92
CA SER A 98 4.98 -5.08 -3.09
C SER A 98 5.39 -4.84 -4.56
N PRO A 99 5.46 -3.57 -5.01
CA PRO A 99 5.81 -3.25 -6.38
C PRO A 99 7.25 -3.66 -6.72
N PRO A 100 7.61 -3.83 -8.01
CA PRO A 100 8.96 -4.20 -8.39
C PRO A 100 9.91 -2.99 -8.27
N TRP A 101 10.99 -3.14 -7.50
CA TRP A 101 11.94 -2.04 -7.23
C TRP A 101 13.10 -1.91 -8.23
N GLY A 102 13.13 -2.75 -9.26
CA GLY A 102 14.26 -2.83 -10.21
C GLY A 102 15.32 -3.88 -9.86
N GLY A 103 14.98 -4.87 -9.02
CA GLY A 103 15.87 -5.98 -8.66
C GLY A 103 17.07 -5.56 -7.79
N PRO A 104 18.11 -6.39 -7.64
CA PRO A 104 19.24 -6.12 -6.73
C PRO A 104 20.02 -4.82 -7.02
N GLY A 105 19.80 -4.19 -8.17
CA GLY A 105 20.43 -2.92 -8.53
C GLY A 105 19.69 -1.67 -8.05
N TYR A 106 18.58 -1.80 -7.29
CA TYR A 106 17.80 -0.65 -6.83
C TYR A 106 18.60 0.34 -5.97
N SER A 107 19.66 -0.12 -5.30
CA SER A 107 20.54 0.68 -4.43
C SER A 107 21.64 1.41 -5.20
N GLY A 108 21.73 1.28 -6.53
CA GLY A 108 22.80 1.87 -7.36
C GLY A 108 24.17 1.20 -7.21
N VAL A 109 24.47 0.58 -6.07
CA VAL A 109 25.67 -0.23 -5.84
C VAL A 109 25.43 -1.66 -6.34
N VAL A 110 25.67 -1.88 -7.63
CA VAL A 110 25.62 -3.23 -8.24
C VAL A 110 27.01 -3.85 -8.18
N LEU A 111 27.07 -5.17 -7.97
CA LEU A 111 28.31 -5.89 -8.20
C LEU A 111 28.64 -5.87 -9.71
N PRO A 112 29.90 -5.65 -10.12
CA PRO A 112 30.25 -5.59 -11.53
C PRO A 112 30.05 -6.95 -12.21
N PRO A 113 29.92 -6.99 -13.55
CA PRO A 113 29.87 -8.24 -14.31
C PRO A 113 31.05 -9.17 -13.95
N GLY A 114 30.80 -10.47 -13.83
CA GLY A 114 31.82 -11.46 -13.42
C GLY A 114 32.06 -11.57 -11.90
N SER A 115 31.31 -10.84 -11.08
CA SER A 115 31.34 -10.91 -9.62
C SER A 115 30.76 -12.18 -9.00
N SER A 116 30.15 -13.05 -9.81
CA SER A 116 29.65 -14.37 -9.40
C SER A 116 30.76 -15.27 -8.85
N SER A 117 32.00 -15.11 -9.34
CA SER A 117 33.19 -15.85 -8.89
C SER A 117 33.86 -15.24 -7.65
N TRP A 118 33.40 -14.08 -7.17
CA TRP A 118 34.09 -13.36 -6.11
C TRP A 118 33.88 -14.04 -4.75
N ASN A 119 34.98 -14.28 -4.06
CA ASN A 119 34.92 -14.76 -2.68
C ASN A 119 34.33 -13.70 -1.73
N LYS A 120 33.88 -14.15 -0.54
CA LYS A 120 33.24 -13.31 0.48
C LYS A 120 34.10 -12.14 0.95
N ARG A 121 35.44 -12.24 0.85
CA ARG A 121 36.37 -11.16 1.20
C ARG A 121 36.36 -10.06 0.14
N LYS A 122 36.47 -10.43 -1.14
CA LYS A 122 36.45 -9.49 -2.27
C LYS A 122 35.11 -8.77 -2.39
N ARG A 123 34.00 -9.48 -2.18
CA ARG A 123 32.65 -8.86 -2.11
C ARG A 123 32.53 -7.88 -0.95
N ARG A 124 33.04 -8.23 0.25
CA ARG A 124 33.07 -7.31 1.40
C ARG A 124 33.91 -6.06 1.12
N HIS A 125 35.10 -6.24 0.53
CA HIS A 125 35.96 -5.13 0.16
C HIS A 125 35.27 -4.19 -0.84
N TRP A 126 34.59 -4.73 -1.86
CA TRP A 126 33.80 -3.92 -2.80
C TRP A 126 32.73 -3.10 -2.09
N PHE A 127 31.91 -3.72 -1.24
CA PHE A 127 30.90 -2.99 -0.48
C PHE A 127 31.49 -2.02 0.56
N GLN A 128 32.71 -2.24 1.05
CA GLN A 128 33.41 -1.29 1.93
C GLN A 128 33.96 -0.11 1.14
N SER A 129 34.62 -0.36 0.00
CA SER A 129 35.12 0.69 -0.88
C SER A 129 34.00 1.48 -1.55
N SER A 130 32.85 0.84 -1.80
CA SER A 130 31.63 1.49 -2.29
C SER A 130 30.73 2.00 -1.16
N GLY A 131 31.04 1.67 0.09
CA GLY A 131 30.21 1.98 1.27
C GLY A 131 30.33 3.42 1.75
N ASP A 132 31.33 4.15 1.27
CA ASP A 132 31.46 5.60 1.44
C ASP A 132 30.63 6.40 0.41
N ALA A 133 30.12 5.73 -0.63
CA ALA A 133 29.12 6.34 -1.51
C ALA A 133 27.78 6.34 -0.76
N VAL A 134 27.27 7.53 -0.44
CA VAL A 134 25.92 7.72 0.10
C VAL A 134 24.95 6.91 -0.77
N GLU A 135 24.28 5.92 -0.18
CA GLU A 135 23.27 5.14 -0.90
C GLU A 135 22.20 6.12 -1.41
N PRO A 136 21.98 6.20 -2.73
CA PRO A 136 21.07 7.19 -3.27
C PRO A 136 19.65 6.93 -2.73
N THR A 137 19.01 8.00 -2.29
CA THR A 137 17.61 7.95 -1.88
C THR A 137 16.78 7.48 -3.05
N LYS A 138 16.04 6.38 -2.89
CA LYS A 138 15.19 5.86 -3.94
C LYS A 138 13.93 6.72 -4.04
N ASN A 139 13.74 7.40 -5.17
CA ASN A 139 12.51 8.13 -5.42
C ASN A 139 11.35 7.16 -5.61
N LEU A 140 10.23 7.42 -4.92
CA LEU A 140 9.03 6.57 -5.03
C LEU A 140 8.37 6.68 -6.41
N GLU A 141 8.55 7.79 -7.11
CA GLU A 141 8.07 8.00 -8.49
C GLU A 141 8.77 7.07 -9.50
N ASP A 142 10.00 6.65 -9.20
CA ASP A 142 10.74 5.70 -10.05
C ASP A 142 10.24 4.25 -9.88
N ILE A 143 9.40 3.97 -8.89
CA ILE A 143 8.88 2.63 -8.65
C ILE A 143 7.68 2.43 -9.59
N PRO A 144 7.81 1.57 -10.62
CA PRO A 144 6.75 1.37 -11.59
C PRO A 144 5.49 0.87 -10.90
N LEU A 145 4.35 1.42 -11.34
CA LEU A 145 3.01 1.06 -10.89
C LEU A 145 2.69 1.35 -9.41
N LEU A 146 3.62 1.84 -8.59
CA LEU A 146 3.36 2.13 -7.18
C LEU A 146 2.26 3.18 -6.99
N LEU A 147 2.42 4.37 -7.59
CA LEU A 147 1.43 5.44 -7.42
C LEU A 147 0.05 5.08 -7.99
N PRO A 148 -0.07 4.54 -9.22
CA PRO A 148 -1.37 4.11 -9.75
C PRO A 148 -2.01 2.98 -8.93
N ALA A 149 -1.25 1.97 -8.50
CA ALA A 149 -1.78 0.88 -7.69
C ALA A 149 -2.23 1.37 -6.32
N LEU A 150 -1.47 2.27 -5.69
CA LEU A 150 -1.85 2.86 -4.41
C LEU A 150 -3.11 3.72 -4.54
N ARG A 151 -3.25 4.51 -5.60
CA ARG A 151 -4.47 5.29 -5.88
C ARG A 151 -5.67 4.37 -6.04
N SER A 152 -5.56 3.33 -6.87
CA SER A 152 -6.62 2.31 -7.04
C SER A 152 -6.99 1.64 -5.71
N ALA A 153 -5.98 1.23 -4.92
CA ALA A 153 -6.18 0.60 -3.62
C ALA A 153 -6.88 1.53 -2.62
N SER A 154 -6.54 2.82 -2.65
CA SER A 154 -7.11 3.84 -1.77
C SER A 154 -8.60 4.06 -1.98
N HIS A 155 -9.14 3.73 -3.16
CA HIS A 155 -10.58 3.85 -3.40
C HIS A 155 -11.42 2.73 -2.78
N ILE A 156 -10.81 1.57 -2.50
CA ILE A 156 -11.55 0.38 -2.06
C ILE A 156 -11.13 -0.12 -0.69
N CYS A 157 -10.07 0.43 -0.10
CA CYS A 157 -9.54 -0.04 1.17
C CYS A 157 -8.97 1.10 2.02
N HIS A 158 -9.27 1.04 3.31
CA HIS A 158 -8.77 1.98 4.32
C HIS A 158 -7.39 1.59 4.86
N ARG A 159 -7.00 0.33 4.69
CA ARG A 159 -5.81 -0.26 5.33
C ARG A 159 -4.88 -0.82 4.28
N ILE A 160 -3.78 -0.11 4.05
CA ILE A 160 -2.83 -0.46 3.00
C ILE A 160 -1.45 -0.60 3.61
N LEU A 161 -0.81 -1.73 3.38
CA LEU A 161 0.60 -1.95 3.70
C LEU A 161 1.41 -1.94 2.41
N VAL A 162 2.39 -1.03 2.33
CA VAL A 162 3.30 -0.92 1.18
C VAL A 162 4.69 -1.35 1.61
N TYR A 163 5.22 -2.38 0.96
CA TYR A 163 6.59 -2.87 1.14
C TYR A 163 7.53 -2.11 0.20
N LEU A 164 8.49 -1.38 0.77
CA LEU A 164 9.34 -0.40 0.09
C LEU A 164 10.85 -0.66 0.31
N PRO A 165 11.71 -0.17 -0.62
CA PRO A 165 13.16 -0.19 -0.44
C PRO A 165 13.64 0.48 0.85
N ARG A 166 14.73 -0.02 1.40
CA ARG A 166 15.37 0.51 2.62
C ARG A 166 15.90 1.94 2.55
N SER A 167 16.00 2.53 1.36
CA SER A 167 16.58 3.87 1.12
C SER A 167 15.54 4.88 0.63
N CYS A 168 14.24 4.62 0.83
CA CYS A 168 13.20 5.57 0.45
C CYS A 168 13.18 6.82 1.34
N SER A 169 12.82 7.96 0.73
CA SER A 169 12.62 9.21 1.47
C SER A 169 11.36 9.12 2.33
N ILE A 170 11.52 9.33 3.64
CA ILE A 170 10.40 9.41 4.58
C ILE A 170 9.39 10.46 4.15
N GLY A 171 9.84 11.62 3.66
CA GLY A 171 8.95 12.69 3.19
C GLY A 171 8.07 12.26 2.01
N GLN A 172 8.62 11.50 1.06
CA GLN A 172 7.83 10.95 -0.04
C GLN A 172 6.84 9.88 0.46
N MET A 173 7.24 9.06 1.44
CA MET A 173 6.37 8.05 2.04
C MET A 173 5.18 8.68 2.77
N LEU A 174 5.40 9.76 3.52
CA LEU A 174 4.33 10.52 4.18
C LEU A 174 3.38 11.17 3.17
N ARG A 175 3.91 11.63 2.04
CA ARG A 175 3.11 12.21 0.95
C ARG A 175 2.14 11.21 0.30
N LEU A 176 2.42 9.91 0.41
CA LEU A 176 1.54 8.86 -0.14
C LEU A 176 0.17 8.79 0.54
N SER A 177 0.03 9.29 1.77
CA SER A 177 -1.24 9.30 2.50
C SER A 177 -1.99 10.64 2.43
N TRP A 178 -1.42 11.64 1.75
CA TRP A 178 -2.07 12.92 1.59
C TRP A 178 -3.36 12.81 0.76
N PRO A 179 -4.33 13.68 1.07
CA PRO A 179 -5.54 13.75 0.27
C PRO A 179 -5.20 14.11 -1.18
N SER A 180 -5.97 13.55 -2.10
CA SER A 180 -5.83 13.82 -3.53
C SER A 180 -7.12 14.43 -4.04
N ASP A 181 -7.00 15.59 -4.68
CA ASP A 181 -8.10 16.29 -5.34
C ASP A 181 -8.44 15.68 -6.72
N GLU A 182 -7.74 14.61 -7.13
CA GLU A 182 -8.01 13.90 -8.39
C GLU A 182 -9.31 13.07 -8.34
N CYS A 183 -9.93 12.91 -7.17
CA CYS A 183 -11.13 12.10 -7.00
C CYS A 183 -12.06 12.58 -5.87
N ASP A 184 -13.36 12.69 -6.17
CA ASP A 184 -14.42 13.10 -5.23
C ASP A 184 -14.86 12.01 -4.24
N CYS A 185 -14.13 10.90 -4.12
CA CYS A 185 -14.50 9.84 -3.18
C CYS A 185 -14.07 10.21 -1.74
N ARG A 186 -14.89 9.82 -0.76
CA ARG A 186 -14.63 10.07 0.68
C ARG A 186 -13.28 9.52 1.16
N MET A 187 -12.71 8.54 0.46
CA MET A 187 -11.44 7.89 0.80
C MET A 187 -10.21 8.71 0.39
N CYS A 188 -10.30 9.42 -0.75
CA CYS A 188 -9.19 10.21 -1.28
C CYS A 188 -9.14 11.62 -0.70
N GLY A 189 -10.27 12.16 -0.23
CA GLY A 189 -10.34 13.52 0.32
C GLY A 189 -9.84 13.66 1.76
N GLN A 190 -9.36 12.58 2.40
CA GLN A 190 -8.93 12.61 3.79
C GLN A 190 -7.48 12.19 3.96
N TYR A 191 -6.78 12.90 4.85
CA TYR A 191 -5.49 12.43 5.34
C TYR A 191 -5.66 11.12 6.11
N ARG A 192 -4.82 10.14 5.80
CA ARG A 192 -4.77 8.88 6.54
C ARG A 192 -3.51 8.83 7.39
N ALA A 193 -3.69 8.41 8.63
CA ALA A 193 -2.58 8.16 9.55
C ALA A 193 -1.60 7.17 8.91
N VAL A 194 -0.31 7.38 9.18
CA VAL A 194 0.77 6.57 8.62
C VAL A 194 1.63 6.06 9.75
N SER A 195 1.99 4.79 9.71
CA SER A 195 3.08 4.25 10.51
C SER A 195 4.16 3.62 9.65
N LEU A 196 5.39 3.74 10.12
CA LEU A 196 6.59 3.25 9.45
C LEU A 196 7.16 2.09 10.25
N GLU A 197 7.38 0.98 9.57
CA GLU A 197 7.99 -0.22 10.13
C GLU A 197 9.33 -0.46 9.43
N GLU A 198 10.36 -0.84 10.18
CA GLU A 198 11.65 -1.24 9.61
C GLU A 198 11.77 -2.77 9.62
N TYR A 199 12.09 -3.36 8.46
CA TYR A 199 12.41 -4.78 8.40
C TYR A 199 13.91 -4.98 8.56
N LEU A 200 14.32 -5.67 9.63
CA LEU A 200 15.73 -5.96 9.92
C LEU A 200 16.05 -7.44 9.79
N VAL A 201 17.18 -7.75 9.16
CA VAL A 201 17.75 -9.10 9.12
C VAL A 201 19.17 -9.02 9.67
N ARG A 202 19.43 -9.71 10.78
CA ARG A 202 20.74 -9.72 11.47
C ARG A 202 21.26 -8.31 11.79
N GLY A 203 20.37 -7.44 12.28
CA GLY A 203 20.70 -6.05 12.64
C GLY A 203 20.90 -5.11 11.47
N ARG A 204 20.61 -5.53 10.23
CA ARG A 204 20.67 -4.66 9.04
C ARG A 204 19.27 -4.45 8.48
N ARG A 205 18.92 -3.19 8.22
CA ARG A 205 17.67 -2.83 7.54
C ARG A 205 17.68 -3.34 6.10
N VAL A 206 16.69 -4.15 5.76
CA VAL A 206 16.51 -4.73 4.42
C VAL A 206 15.41 -4.03 3.62
N ALA A 207 14.39 -3.51 4.30
CA ALA A 207 13.24 -2.84 3.69
C ALA A 207 12.52 -1.94 4.70
N LEU A 208 11.57 -1.16 4.19
CA LEU A 208 10.64 -0.34 4.97
C LEU A 208 9.21 -0.81 4.68
N GLY A 209 8.37 -0.85 5.72
CA GLY A 209 6.93 -1.04 5.63
C GLY A 209 6.24 0.29 5.88
N LEU A 210 5.36 0.69 4.97
CA LEU A 210 4.50 1.85 5.12
C LEU A 210 3.07 1.37 5.34
N HIS A 211 2.55 1.56 6.55
CA HIS A 211 1.15 1.28 6.87
C HIS A 211 0.36 2.58 6.74
N ILE A 212 -0.67 2.57 5.90
CA ILE A 212 -1.59 3.68 5.68
C ILE A 212 -2.95 3.28 6.24
N GLY A 213 -3.51 4.11 7.12
CA GLY A 213 -4.73 3.84 7.87
C GLY A 213 -4.45 3.34 9.29
N MET A 214 -5.48 2.82 9.97
CA MET A 214 -5.33 2.31 11.33
C MET A 214 -4.57 0.96 11.32
N VAL A 215 -3.55 0.88 12.17
CA VAL A 215 -2.81 -0.36 12.46
C VAL A 215 -3.70 -1.23 13.37
N LEU A 216 -3.81 -2.53 13.09
CA LEU A 216 -4.38 -3.46 14.07
C LEU A 216 -3.31 -3.67 15.14
N GLU A 217 -3.60 -3.22 16.37
CA GLU A 217 -2.91 -3.70 17.56
C GLU A 217 -3.18 -5.20 17.79
#